data_AF-A0A951ZMT1-F1
#
_entry.id   AF-A0A951ZMT1-F1
#
_cell.length_a   1.000
_cell.length_b   1.000
_cell.length_c   1.000
_cell.angle_alpha   90.00
_cell.angle_beta   90.00
_cell.angle_gamma   90.00
#
_symmetry.space_group_name_H-M   'P 1'
#
loop_
_entity.id
_entity.type
_entity.pdbx_description
1 polymer ?
#
loop_
_entity_poly.entity_id
_entity_poly.type
_entity_poly.pdbx_seq_one_letter_code
_entity_poly.pdbx_strand_id
1 'polypeptide(L)'
;GIAVDDTIHLLSRYRVELARGRHVLYALKRSYLSGGKAIILASVIILSGFITMIGSSFQSILYIGLLITILLFSALLFDLFLLPALIIITSKKKKKPNTMA
;
A
#
# COMPACT_ATOMS: atom_id res chain seq x y z
N GLY A 1 -3.28 9.30 -8.00
CA GLY A 1 -4.56 9.30 -7.29
C GLY A 1 -4.75 7.97 -6.57
N ILE A 2 -5.14 6.94 -7.30
CA ILE A 2 -5.51 5.60 -6.77
C ILE A 2 -4.43 5.01 -5.84
N ALA A 3 -3.18 4.94 -6.29
CA ALA A 3 -2.07 4.43 -5.47
C ALA A 3 -1.88 5.21 -4.15
N VAL A 4 -2.08 6.53 -4.18
CA VAL A 4 -1.96 7.36 -2.97
C VAL A 4 -3.15 7.12 -2.04
N ASP A 5 -4.33 6.83 -2.59
CA ASP A 5 -5.54 6.53 -1.83
C ASP A 5 -5.41 5.20 -1.08
N ASP A 6 -4.84 4.17 -1.73
CA ASP A 6 -4.51 2.88 -1.12
C ASP A 6 -3.54 3.05 0.07
N THR A 7 -2.46 3.81 -0.14
CA THR A 7 -1.54 4.22 0.93
C THR A 7 -2.27 4.92 2.08
N ILE A 8 -3.10 5.93 1.79
CA ILE A 8 -3.84 6.72 2.80
C ILE A 8 -4.82 5.84 3.57
N HIS A 9 -5.52 4.93 2.89
CA HIS A 9 -6.47 4.00 3.52
C HIS A 9 -5.77 3.12 4.56
N LEU A 10 -4.61 2.55 4.19
CA LEU A 10 -3.83 1.70 5.08
C LEU A 10 -3.25 2.48 6.27
N LEU A 11 -2.72 3.68 6.01
CA LEU A 11 -2.20 4.59 7.05
C LEU A 11 -3.28 5.08 8.00
N SER A 12 -4.47 5.40 7.50
CA SER A 12 -5.61 5.81 8.30
C SER A 12 -6.03 4.68 9.25
N ARG A 13 -6.14 3.45 8.74
CA ARG A 13 -6.39 2.27 9.58
C ARG A 13 -5.29 2.05 10.61
N TYR A 14 -4.03 2.24 10.23
CA TYR A 14 -2.91 2.14 11.17
C TYR A 14 -2.97 3.18 12.29
N ARG A 15 -3.30 4.43 11.96
CA ARG A 15 -3.48 5.51 12.94
C ARG A 15 -4.64 5.24 13.90
N VAL A 16 -5.77 4.73 13.41
CA VAL A 16 -6.91 4.35 14.26
C VAL A 16 -6.52 3.23 15.23
N GLU A 17 -5.74 2.24 14.78
CA GLU A 17 -5.27 1.15 15.62
C GLU A 17 -4.23 1.61 16.66
N LEU A 18 -3.36 2.57 16.31
CA LEU A 18 -2.46 3.21 17.27
C LEU A 18 -3.21 4.05 18.31
N ALA A 19 -4.24 4.80 17.90
CA ALA A 19 -5.06 5.62 18.80
C ALA A 19 -5.81 4.78 19.85
N ARG A 20 -6.02 3.48 19.57
CA ARG A 20 -6.55 2.49 20.51
C ARG A 20 -5.51 1.97 21.52
N GLY A 21 -4.33 2.59 21.60
CA GLY A 21 -3.26 2.22 22.53
C GLY A 21 -2.49 0.94 22.16
N ARG A 22 -2.64 0.43 20.92
CA ARG A 22 -2.00 -0.82 20.49
C ARG A 22 -0.54 -0.59 20.12
N HIS A 23 0.30 -1.59 20.39
CA HIS A 23 1.71 -1.54 20.02
C HIS A 23 1.89 -1.46 18.49
N VAL A 24 2.91 -0.73 18.02
CA VAL A 24 3.17 -0.45 16.59
C VAL A 24 3.06 -1.69 15.69
N LEU A 25 3.75 -2.79 16.03
CA LEU A 25 3.68 -4.02 15.24
C LEU A 25 2.28 -4.63 15.20
N TYR A 26 1.54 -4.55 16.31
CA TYR A 26 0.18 -5.08 16.37
C TYR A 26 -0.76 -4.23 15.53
N ALA A 27 -0.67 -2.90 15.64
CA ALA A 27 -1.45 -1.96 14.83
C ALA A 27 -1.18 -2.20 13.34
N LEU A 28 0.10 -2.30 12.94
CA LEU A 28 0.50 -2.57 11.56
C LEU A 28 -0.11 -3.89 11.06
N LYS A 29 0.09 -5.00 11.79
CA LYS A 29 -0.45 -6.31 11.42
C LYS A 29 -1.97 -6.27 11.28
N ARG A 30 -2.66 -5.61 12.22
CA ARG A 30 -4.13 -5.51 12.19
C ARG A 30 -4.63 -4.69 11.01
N SER A 31 -3.97 -3.58 10.67
CA SER A 31 -4.31 -2.75 9.51
C SER A 31 -4.14 -3.50 8.19
N TYR A 32 -3.13 -4.36 8.07
CA TYR A 32 -2.97 -5.21 6.88
C TYR A 32 -4.03 -6.32 6.80
N LEU A 33 -4.36 -6.96 7.93
CA LEU A 33 -5.39 -8.00 7.98
C LEU A 33 -6.80 -7.46 7.68
N SER A 34 -7.09 -6.22 8.06
CA SER A 34 -8.39 -5.58 7.88
C SER A 34 -8.48 -4.75 6.59
N GLY A 35 -7.51 -3.86 6.34
CA GLY A 35 -7.52 -2.94 5.20
C GLY A 35 -6.70 -3.44 4.01
N GLY A 36 -5.59 -4.13 4.25
CA GLY A 36 -4.71 -4.64 3.19
C GLY A 36 -5.40 -5.63 2.25
N LYS A 37 -6.32 -6.46 2.76
CA LYS A 37 -7.13 -7.37 1.91
C LYS A 37 -8.01 -6.61 0.92
N ALA A 38 -8.62 -5.50 1.34
CA ALA A 38 -9.49 -4.70 0.48
C ALA A 38 -8.69 -4.02 -0.64
N ILE A 39 -7.51 -3.48 -0.30
CA ILE A 39 -6.59 -2.86 -1.26
C ILE A 39 -6.13 -3.90 -2.30
N ILE A 40 -5.64 -5.06 -1.87
CA ILE A 40 -5.19 -6.12 -2.79
C ILE A 40 -6.31 -6.52 -3.76
N LEU A 41 -7.54 -6.71 -3.26
CA LEU A 41 -8.68 -7.06 -4.12
C LEU A 41 -9.00 -5.96 -5.14
N ALA A 42 -9.06 -4.71 -4.70
CA ALA A 42 -9.28 -3.58 -5.60
C ALA A 42 -8.18 -3.47 -6.66
N SER A 43 -6.91 -3.59 -6.27
CA SER A 43 -5.78 -3.56 -7.21
C SER A 43 -5.83 -4.71 -8.22
N VAL A 44 -6.22 -5.92 -7.81
CA VAL A 44 -6.37 -7.06 -8.73
C VAL A 44 -7.50 -6.83 -9.74
N ILE A 45 -8.63 -6.26 -9.29
CA ILE A 45 -9.75 -5.91 -10.18
C ILE A 45 -9.33 -4.85 -11.20
N ILE A 46 -8.57 -3.85 -10.77
CA ILE A 46 -8.09 -2.78 -11.67
C ILE A 46 -7.04 -3.35 -12.63
N LEU A 47 -6.08 -4.15 -12.15
CA LEU A 47 -5.06 -4.81 -12.96
C LEU A 47 -5.68 -5.71 -14.03
N SER A 48 -6.69 -6.50 -13.69
CA SER A 48 -7.36 -7.36 -14.68
C SER A 48 -8.02 -6.52 -15.78
N GLY A 49 -8.62 -5.38 -15.45
CA GLY A 49 -9.12 -4.41 -16.42
C GLY A 49 -8.04 -3.92 -17.39
N PHE A 50 -6.89 -3.48 -16.89
CA PHE A 50 -5.79 -2.99 -17.73
C PHE A 50 -5.09 -4.10 -18.54
N ILE A 51 -5.05 -5.33 -18.02
CA ILE A 51 -4.55 -6.49 -18.76
C ILE A 51 -5.39 -6.74 -20.02
N THR A 52 -6.72 -6.53 -19.98
CA THR A 52 -7.54 -6.67 -21.20
C THR A 52 -7.15 -5.66 -22.30
N MET A 53 -6.63 -4.48 -21.93
CA MET A 53 -6.17 -3.48 -22.90
C MET A 53 -4.91 -3.93 -23.66
N ILE A 54 -4.10 -4.82 -23.07
CA ILE A 54 -2.89 -5.37 -23.71
C ILE A 54 -3.27 -6.25 -24.92
N GLY A 55 -4.46 -6.85 -24.92
CA GLY A 55 -4.99 -7.61 -26.06
C GLY A 55 -5.52 -6.75 -27.22
N SER A 56 -5.41 -5.42 -27.14
CA SER A 56 -5.89 -4.53 -28.19
C SER A 56 -5.06 -4.63 -29.46
N SER A 57 -5.72 -4.59 -30.63
CA SER A 57 -5.08 -4.53 -31.95
C SER A 57 -4.46 -3.16 -32.26
N PHE A 58 -4.75 -2.13 -31.45
CA PHE A 58 -4.18 -0.80 -31.62
C PHE A 58 -2.94 -0.61 -30.75
N GLN A 59 -1.80 -0.41 -31.39
CA GLN A 59 -0.50 -0.36 -30.71
C GLN A 59 -0.43 0.69 -29.59
N SER A 60 -1.07 1.85 -29.75
CA SER A 60 -1.10 2.87 -28.71
C SER A 60 -1.87 2.43 -27.46
N ILE A 61 -2.97 1.69 -27.63
CA ILE A 61 -3.76 1.17 -26.49
C ILE A 61 -2.95 0.09 -25.76
N LEU A 62 -2.23 -0.76 -26.51
CA LEU A 62 -1.34 -1.76 -25.93
C LEU A 62 -0.27 -1.11 -25.05
N TYR A 63 0.46 -0.10 -25.55
CA TYR A 63 1.50 0.58 -24.76
C TYR A 63 0.94 1.26 -23.51
N ILE A 64 -0.22 1.93 -23.62
CA ILE A 64 -0.88 2.56 -22.47
C ILE A 64 -1.27 1.49 -21.43
N GLY A 65 -1.91 0.40 -21.86
CA GLY A 65 -2.31 -0.70 -20.97
C GLY A 65 -1.11 -1.33 -20.25
N LEU A 66 0.00 -1.54 -20.98
CA LEU A 66 1.22 -2.12 -20.44
C LEU A 66 1.86 -1.21 -19.38
N LEU A 67 2.01 0.09 -19.68
CA LEU A 67 2.57 1.06 -18.75
C LEU A 67 1.73 1.20 -17.48
N ILE A 68 0.40 1.27 -17.61
CA ILE A 68 -0.49 1.39 -16.45
C ILE A 68 -0.45 0.13 -15.60
N THR A 69 -0.43 -1.05 -16.22
CA THR A 69 -0.34 -2.33 -15.51
C THR A 69 0.94 -2.39 -14.67
N ILE A 70 2.10 -2.05 -15.26
CA ILE A 70 3.38 -2.01 -14.54
C ILE A 70 3.33 -0.99 -13.39
N LEU A 71 2.77 0.20 -13.64
CA LEU A 71 2.67 1.27 -12.65
C LEU A 71 1.85 0.83 -11.43
N LEU A 72 0.66 0.26 -11.67
CA LEU A 72 -0.23 -0.19 -10.60
C LEU A 72 0.33 -1.39 -9.84
N PHE A 73 0.95 -2.33 -10.55
CA PHE A 73 1.60 -3.48 -9.93
C PHE A 73 2.77 -3.04 -9.02
N SER A 74 3.59 -2.11 -9.50
CA SER A 74 4.70 -1.54 -8.73
C SER A 74 4.20 -0.74 -7.52
N ALA A 75 3.12 0.03 -7.68
CA ALA A 75 2.50 0.76 -6.58
C ALA A 75 1.99 -0.18 -5.47
N LEU A 76 1.30 -1.26 -5.84
CA LEU A 76 0.83 -2.27 -4.89
C LEU A 76 1.99 -2.93 -4.12
N LEU A 77 3.10 -3.22 -4.81
CA LEU A 77 4.32 -3.72 -4.17
C LEU A 77 4.88 -2.71 -3.15
N PHE A 78 4.93 -1.42 -3.50
CA PHE A 78 5.39 -0.40 -2.54
C PHE A 78 4.46 -0.29 -1.33
N ASP A 79 3.15 -0.34 -1.52
CA ASP A 79 2.20 -0.31 -0.42
C ASP A 79 2.31 -1.52 0.50
N LEU A 80 2.58 -2.71 -0.04
CA LEU A 80 2.68 -3.95 0.74
C LEU A 80 4.05 -4.16 1.40
N PHE A 81 5.14 -3.67 0.81
CA PHE A 81 6.50 -3.95 1.27
C PHE A 81 7.25 -2.73 1.78
N LEU A 82 7.15 -1.60 1.08
CA LEU A 82 7.88 -0.37 1.45
C LEU A 82 7.18 0.39 2.58
N LEU A 83 5.85 0.51 2.53
CA LEU A 83 5.07 1.16 3.58
C LEU A 83 5.28 0.57 4.99
N PRO A 84 5.18 -0.77 5.21
CA PRO A 84 5.37 -1.34 6.54
C PRO A 84 6.83 -1.23 7.00
N ALA A 85 7.80 -1.37 6.08
CA ALA A 85 9.21 -1.16 6.38
C ALA A 85 9.46 0.29 6.86
N LEU A 86 8.91 1.28 6.16
CA LEU A 86 9.04 2.69 6.51
C LEU A 86 8.39 3.01 7.87
N ILE A 87 7.21 2.44 8.13
CA ILE A 87 6.52 2.59 9.42
C ILE A 87 7.37 1.99 10.56
N ILE A 88 7.92 0.78 10.38
CA ILE A 88 8.75 0.13 11.41
C ILE A 88 10.01 0.95 11.71
N ILE A 89 10.70 1.45 10.69
CA ILE A 89 11.91 2.28 10.83
C ILE A 89 11.58 3.58 11.58
N THR A 90 10.51 4.27 11.17
CA THR A 90 10.09 5.54 11.77
C THR A 90 9.63 5.36 13.22
N SER A 91 8.90 4.28 13.51
CA SER A 91 8.46 3.95 14.86
C SER A 91 9.61 3.51 15.78
N LYS A 92 10.64 2.82 15.27
CA LYS A 92 11.87 2.54 16.02
C LYS A 92 12.59 3.83 16.41
N LYS A 93 12.62 4.83 15.50
CA LYS A 93 13.22 6.14 15.77
C LYS A 93 12.51 6.89 16.91
N LYS A 94 11.17 6.81 16.98
CA LYS A 94 10.38 7.37 18.10
C LYS A 94 10.59 6.66 19.44
N LYS A 95 11.09 5.42 19.44
CA LYS A 95 11.30 4.60 20.64
C LYS A 95 12.71 4.72 21.24
N LYS A 96 13.54 5.67 20.81
CA LYS A 96 14.73 6.09 21.59
C LYS A 96 14.28 7.11 22.64
N PRO A 97 14.09 6.72 23.91
CA PRO A 97 14.06 7.70 24.98
C PRO A 97 15.43 8.36 25.03
N ASN A 98 15.44 9.69 25.17
CA ASN A 98 16.55 10.37 25.81
C ASN A 98 16.69 9.76 27.21
N THR A 99 17.58 8.79 27.36
CA THR A 99 18.16 8.47 28.66
C THR A 99 19.37 9.38 28.81
N MET A 100 19.12 10.49 29.51
CA MET A 100 19.99 11.19 30.46
C MET A 100 21.50 11.17 30.19
N ALA A 101 22.05 12.35 29.92
CA ALA A 101 23.31 12.83 30.49
C ALA A 101 23.06 14.24 31.04
#